data_AF-A0A428UQ37-F1
#
_entry.id   AF-A0A428UQ37-F1
#
_cell.length_a   1.000
_cell.length_b   1.000
_cell.length_c   1.000
_cell.angle_alpha   90.00
_cell.angle_beta   90.00
_cell.angle_gamma   90.00
#
_symmetry.space_group_name_H-M   'P 1'
#
loop_
_entity.id
_entity.type
_entity.pdbx_description
1 polymer ?
#
loop_
_entity_poly.entity_id
_entity_poly.type
_entity_poly.pdbx_seq_one_letter_code
_entity_poly.pdbx_strand_id
1 'polypeptide(L)'
;MSSQKIAIVSVYDKTGLLDLAKGLVQQNVRILASGGTSKMIRESGFPVEDVSAITKAPEMLAGRVKTLHPAVHAGILARDLASDEKDLAEQNINKVDYVICNLYPFKDTVAKVNVSIPEAVEEIDIGGVTLIRAAAKNHKRVTILSDPQDYAGFLKELEKGEITEASRNKYALKAFEHTADYDAAISQFFRKEYAGNGQQHLALRYGANPHQKPAAAYVTEGNLPFKVLGGAPGYINLLDALNAWPLVKELKQALGKPAAASFKHVSPAGAAIGLPLTEDEKKVYFVHDIEGIDQSPLAQAYARARGADRMSSFGDMIALSDVVDVPTAKIISKEVSDGVIAPGYEAEALEILKKKKGGRYLVLEIDADYHPGSIETRSVYGINLQQARNDVQISPKHFSTIITPKDTSSLPADAARDLTIATITLRYTQSNSVCYAVNGQVVGLGAGQQSRIHCTRLAGDKADNWWMRFHERVLGIKWKKGTKRPDKSNAIDLLVSGQLPKDGPEREAFEAVFEEVPAAFTAEEREAWMKQLSKVCVSSDAFFPFIDNVFRVARSGVNYIAAPGGSQNDGAVFETAEKLGITFVEQNIRLFHH
;
A
#
# COMPACT_ATOMS: atom_id res chain seq x y z
N MET A 1 -2.84 48.71 -37.76
CA MET A 1 -4.13 48.33 -37.12
C MET A 1 -3.91 46.95 -36.51
N SER A 2 -4.20 46.75 -35.23
CA SER A 2 -4.08 45.43 -34.59
C SER A 2 -4.95 44.43 -35.37
N SER A 3 -4.40 43.29 -35.77
CA SER A 3 -5.17 42.21 -36.40
C SER A 3 -6.29 41.78 -35.45
N GLN A 4 -7.48 41.51 -35.99
CA GLN A 4 -8.62 41.01 -35.21
C GLN A 4 -8.21 39.70 -34.53
N LYS A 5 -8.40 39.61 -33.21
CA LYS A 5 -8.07 38.39 -32.45
C LYS A 5 -9.01 37.24 -32.82
N ILE A 6 -8.54 36.00 -32.73
CA ILE A 6 -9.31 34.81 -33.10
C ILE A 6 -9.51 33.89 -31.91
N ALA A 7 -10.76 33.46 -31.69
CA ALA A 7 -11.13 32.43 -30.74
C ALA A 7 -11.63 31.18 -31.47
N ILE A 8 -11.07 30.01 -31.13
CA ILE A 8 -11.62 28.71 -31.50
C ILE A 8 -12.45 28.18 -30.33
N VAL A 9 -13.73 27.88 -30.57
CA VAL A 9 -14.68 27.41 -29.55
C VAL A 9 -15.24 26.05 -29.94
N SER A 10 -14.92 25.02 -29.15
CA SER A 10 -15.35 23.64 -29.37
C SER A 10 -15.67 22.98 -28.03
N VAL A 11 -16.91 23.08 -27.59
CA VAL A 11 -17.31 22.67 -26.23
C VAL A 11 -18.44 21.63 -26.24
N TYR A 12 -18.26 20.57 -25.46
CA TYR A 12 -19.32 19.63 -25.10
C TYR A 12 -20.25 20.21 -24.02
N ASP A 13 -19.71 20.69 -22.91
CA ASP A 13 -20.48 21.42 -21.90
C ASP A 13 -20.64 22.87 -22.37
N LYS A 14 -21.88 23.28 -22.64
CA LYS A 14 -22.23 24.61 -23.15
C LYS A 14 -22.62 25.59 -22.04
N THR A 15 -22.39 25.24 -20.77
CA THR A 15 -22.60 26.14 -19.63
C THR A 15 -21.85 27.46 -19.85
N GLY A 16 -22.54 28.59 -19.72
CA GLY A 16 -21.96 29.94 -19.89
C GLY A 16 -21.51 30.29 -21.32
N LEU A 17 -21.75 29.45 -22.32
CA LEU A 17 -21.26 29.64 -23.69
C LEU A 17 -21.76 30.95 -24.34
N LEU A 18 -23.02 31.33 -24.10
CA LEU A 18 -23.61 32.53 -24.70
C LEU A 18 -23.06 33.82 -24.09
N ASP A 19 -22.79 33.83 -22.78
CA ASP A 19 -22.15 34.96 -22.11
C ASP A 19 -20.71 35.13 -22.59
N LEU A 20 -19.99 34.01 -22.76
CA LEU A 20 -18.66 34.00 -23.37
C LEU A 20 -18.70 34.54 -24.80
N ALA A 21 -19.61 34.04 -25.65
CA ALA A 21 -19.74 34.50 -27.03
C ALA A 21 -20.03 36.01 -27.10
N LYS A 22 -20.96 36.49 -26.27
CA LYS A 22 -21.27 37.92 -26.15
C LYS A 22 -20.03 38.74 -25.78
N GLY A 23 -19.28 38.34 -24.76
CA GLY A 23 -18.09 39.05 -24.30
C GLY A 23 -16.96 39.07 -25.33
N LEU A 24 -16.74 37.95 -26.04
CA LEU A 24 -15.79 37.87 -27.16
C LEU A 24 -16.17 38.84 -28.29
N VAL A 25 -17.45 38.88 -28.68
CA VAL A 25 -17.94 39.77 -29.74
C VAL A 25 -17.80 41.26 -29.34
N GLN A 26 -18.11 41.60 -28.08
CA GLN A 26 -17.96 42.96 -27.56
C GLN A 26 -16.51 43.47 -27.64
N GLN A 27 -15.53 42.57 -27.55
CA GLN A 27 -14.11 42.87 -27.62
C GLN A 27 -13.53 42.67 -29.03
N ASN A 28 -14.39 42.62 -30.05
CA ASN A 28 -14.03 42.44 -31.46
C ASN A 28 -13.19 41.17 -31.71
N VAL A 29 -13.49 40.08 -31.01
CA VAL A 29 -12.86 38.76 -31.24
C VAL A 29 -13.68 37.98 -32.27
N ARG A 30 -13.01 37.47 -33.31
CA ARG A 30 -13.61 36.58 -34.31
C ARG A 30 -13.78 35.18 -33.74
N ILE A 31 -15.00 34.64 -33.79
CA ILE A 31 -15.34 33.31 -33.26
C ILE A 31 -15.37 32.28 -34.39
N LEU A 32 -14.55 31.24 -34.26
CA LEU A 32 -14.56 30.03 -35.07
C LEU A 32 -15.07 28.85 -34.23
N ALA A 33 -16.13 28.19 -34.66
CA ALA A 33 -16.71 27.05 -33.93
C ALA A 33 -17.05 25.89 -34.88
N SER A 34 -17.44 24.74 -34.33
CA SER A 34 -17.89 23.60 -35.16
C SER A 34 -19.12 22.92 -34.56
N GLY A 35 -19.88 22.23 -35.43
CA GLY A 35 -21.03 21.40 -35.04
C GLY A 35 -22.03 22.11 -34.14
N GLY A 36 -22.44 21.43 -33.06
CA GLY A 36 -23.44 21.95 -32.12
C GLY A 36 -23.05 23.26 -31.42
N THR A 37 -21.75 23.52 -31.22
CA THR A 37 -21.27 24.80 -30.64
C THR A 37 -21.54 25.95 -31.60
N SER A 38 -21.18 25.80 -32.88
CA SER A 38 -21.44 26.82 -33.91
C SER A 38 -22.93 27.10 -34.07
N LYS A 39 -23.75 26.03 -34.13
CA LYS A 39 -25.21 26.14 -34.22
C LYS A 39 -25.80 26.97 -33.09
N MET A 40 -25.45 26.67 -31.83
CA MET A 40 -25.99 27.35 -30.65
C MET A 40 -25.62 28.85 -30.62
N ILE A 41 -24.38 29.20 -30.96
CA ILE A 41 -23.92 30.61 -30.98
C ILE A 41 -24.67 31.38 -32.08
N ARG A 42 -24.80 30.79 -33.27
CA ARG A 42 -25.48 31.39 -34.43
C ARG A 42 -26.97 31.60 -34.20
N GLU A 43 -27.67 30.60 -33.66
CA GLU A 43 -29.10 30.68 -33.34
C GLU A 43 -29.41 31.73 -32.26
N SER A 44 -28.42 32.05 -31.42
CA SER A 44 -28.51 33.11 -30.41
C SER A 44 -28.20 34.51 -30.95
N GLY A 45 -27.95 34.64 -32.26
CA GLY A 45 -27.75 35.92 -32.95
C GLY A 45 -26.32 36.48 -32.89
N PHE A 46 -25.33 35.70 -32.41
CA PHE A 46 -23.94 36.13 -32.40
C PHE A 46 -23.20 35.73 -33.69
N PRO A 47 -22.30 36.57 -34.22
CA PRO A 47 -21.50 36.22 -35.38
C PRO A 47 -20.55 35.07 -35.05
N VAL A 48 -20.62 34.01 -35.84
CA VAL A 48 -19.76 32.83 -35.73
C VAL A 48 -19.55 32.20 -37.10
N GLU A 49 -18.30 31.86 -37.38
CA GLU A 49 -17.91 31.12 -38.58
C GLU A 49 -17.60 29.67 -38.22
N ASP A 50 -17.84 28.76 -39.17
CA ASP A 50 -17.44 27.38 -39.00
C ASP A 50 -15.92 27.23 -39.16
N VAL A 51 -15.29 26.29 -38.45
CA VAL A 51 -13.84 26.01 -38.57
C VAL A 51 -13.43 25.73 -40.04
N SER A 52 -14.36 25.22 -40.86
CA SER A 52 -14.16 25.04 -42.31
C SER A 52 -13.81 26.33 -43.06
N ALA A 53 -14.16 27.50 -42.51
CA ALA A 53 -13.81 28.81 -43.09
C ALA A 53 -12.30 29.05 -43.14
N ILE A 54 -11.53 28.49 -42.19
CA ILE A 54 -10.06 28.61 -42.17
C ILE A 54 -9.35 27.36 -42.71
N THR A 55 -9.97 26.18 -42.61
CA THR A 55 -9.35 24.94 -43.10
C THR A 55 -9.61 24.71 -44.59
N LYS A 56 -10.71 25.26 -45.12
CA LYS A 56 -11.25 24.94 -46.46
C LYS A 56 -11.54 23.45 -46.65
N ALA A 57 -11.63 22.69 -45.56
CA ALA A 57 -11.90 21.27 -45.56
C ALA A 57 -13.29 21.01 -44.92
N PRO A 58 -14.09 20.09 -45.48
CA PRO A 58 -15.35 19.69 -44.86
C PRO A 58 -15.09 18.85 -43.61
N GLU A 59 -16.11 18.75 -42.75
CA GLU A 59 -16.13 17.77 -41.68
C GLU A 59 -16.15 16.35 -42.25
N MET A 60 -15.30 15.46 -41.74
CA MET A 60 -15.18 14.08 -42.21
C MET A 60 -15.44 13.06 -41.09
N LEU A 61 -15.84 11.85 -41.49
CA LEU A 61 -16.01 10.69 -40.61
C LEU A 61 -16.97 10.97 -39.44
N ALA A 62 -18.15 11.54 -39.77
CA ALA A 62 -19.19 11.89 -38.79
C ALA A 62 -18.68 12.78 -37.62
N GLY A 63 -17.80 13.74 -37.93
CA GLY A 63 -17.33 14.72 -36.95
C GLY A 63 -16.04 14.38 -36.23
N ARG A 64 -15.48 13.19 -36.46
CA ARG A 64 -14.19 12.77 -35.89
C ARG A 64 -13.03 13.62 -36.36
N VAL A 65 -13.07 14.07 -37.62
CA VAL A 65 -12.00 14.88 -38.22
C VAL A 65 -12.58 16.19 -38.71
N LYS A 66 -12.44 17.23 -37.88
CA LYS A 66 -12.91 18.60 -38.17
C LYS A 66 -11.88 19.68 -37.83
N THR A 67 -11.13 19.52 -36.75
CA THR A 67 -10.14 20.51 -36.24
C THR A 67 -8.70 20.08 -36.45
N LEU A 68 -8.45 18.81 -36.77
CA LEU A 68 -7.13 18.23 -37.04
C LEU A 68 -6.58 18.69 -38.39
N HIS A 69 -6.25 19.98 -38.50
CA HIS A 69 -5.79 20.60 -39.73
C HIS A 69 -4.64 21.59 -39.44
N PRO A 70 -3.62 21.70 -40.32
CA PRO A 70 -2.52 22.64 -40.14
C PRO A 70 -2.98 24.09 -39.93
N ALA A 71 -4.00 24.56 -40.66
CA ALA A 71 -4.54 25.92 -40.49
C ALA A 71 -5.03 26.21 -39.06
N VAL A 72 -5.50 25.19 -38.32
CA VAL A 72 -5.90 25.33 -36.93
C VAL A 72 -4.68 25.28 -36.02
N HIS A 73 -3.88 24.21 -36.11
CA HIS A 73 -2.81 23.97 -35.16
C HIS A 73 -1.58 24.87 -35.38
N ALA A 74 -1.27 25.28 -36.60
CA ALA A 74 -0.24 26.29 -36.85
C ALA A 74 -0.65 27.65 -36.29
N GLY A 75 -1.93 28.04 -36.42
CA GLY A 75 -2.45 29.26 -35.80
C GLY A 75 -2.34 29.24 -34.27
N ILE A 76 -2.54 28.07 -33.64
CA ILE A 76 -2.38 27.89 -32.19
C ILE A 76 -0.90 27.82 -31.78
N LEU A 77 -0.05 27.09 -32.51
CA LEU A 77 1.32 26.77 -32.08
C LEU A 77 2.38 27.78 -32.53
N ALA A 78 2.08 28.63 -33.51
CA ALA A 78 3.02 29.65 -33.96
C ALA A 78 3.44 30.55 -32.81
N ARG A 79 4.74 30.87 -32.75
CA ARG A 79 5.33 31.78 -31.77
C ARG A 79 5.49 33.16 -32.38
N ASP A 80 5.82 34.14 -31.55
CA ASP A 80 6.16 35.49 -32.00
C ASP A 80 7.62 35.53 -32.48
N LEU A 81 7.92 34.76 -33.52
CA LEU A 81 9.23 34.66 -34.18
C LEU A 81 9.10 34.96 -35.66
N ALA A 82 10.09 35.66 -36.23
CA ALA A 82 10.08 36.02 -37.65
C ALA A 82 9.96 34.82 -38.61
N SER A 83 10.52 33.66 -38.23
CA SER A 83 10.37 32.41 -38.98
C SER A 83 8.92 31.92 -39.00
N ASP A 84 8.27 31.88 -37.83
CA ASP A 84 6.90 31.40 -37.70
C ASP A 84 5.92 32.37 -38.40
N GLU A 85 6.14 33.69 -38.34
CA GLU A 85 5.35 34.68 -39.09
C GLU A 85 5.46 34.49 -40.60
N LYS A 86 6.67 34.18 -41.09
CA LYS A 86 6.90 33.92 -42.51
C LYS A 86 6.12 32.68 -42.96
N ASP A 87 6.21 31.59 -42.20
CA ASP A 87 5.48 30.35 -42.50
C ASP A 87 3.97 30.59 -42.51
N LEU A 88 3.43 31.32 -41.52
CA LEU A 88 2.02 31.68 -41.46
C LEU A 88 1.58 32.52 -42.66
N ALA A 89 2.37 33.53 -43.05
CA ALA A 89 2.08 34.39 -44.18
C ALA A 89 2.08 33.61 -45.51
N GLU A 90 3.08 32.75 -45.74
CA GLU A 90 3.16 31.91 -46.94
C GLU A 90 1.97 30.96 -47.08
N GLN A 91 1.44 30.47 -45.95
CA GLN A 91 0.29 29.57 -45.93
C GLN A 91 -1.06 30.27 -45.76
N ASN A 92 -1.08 31.61 -45.65
CA ASN A 92 -2.27 32.42 -45.38
C ASN A 92 -3.02 31.99 -44.10
N ILE A 93 -2.29 31.66 -43.05
CA ILE A 93 -2.83 31.20 -41.76
C ILE A 93 -2.78 32.36 -40.75
N ASN A 94 -3.91 32.62 -40.08
CA ASN A 94 -3.96 33.59 -38.99
C ASN A 94 -3.62 32.93 -37.65
N LYS A 95 -3.03 33.70 -36.73
CA LYS A 95 -2.84 33.26 -35.35
C LYS A 95 -4.18 33.11 -34.63
N VAL A 96 -4.21 32.15 -33.70
CA VAL A 96 -5.32 31.92 -32.77
C VAL A 96 -4.90 32.39 -31.40
N ASP A 97 -5.67 33.28 -30.79
CA ASP A 97 -5.37 33.89 -29.49
C ASP A 97 -6.04 33.14 -28.34
N TYR A 98 -7.25 32.63 -28.59
CA TYR A 98 -8.09 31.98 -27.59
C TYR A 98 -8.53 30.60 -28.07
N VAL A 99 -8.39 29.60 -27.21
CA VAL A 99 -8.96 28.27 -27.44
C VAL A 99 -9.87 27.97 -26.26
N ILE A 100 -11.15 27.72 -26.53
CA ILE A 100 -12.15 27.36 -25.54
C ILE A 100 -12.64 25.97 -25.90
N CYS A 101 -12.24 24.99 -25.09
CA CYS A 101 -12.47 23.58 -25.43
C CYS A 101 -12.62 22.73 -24.17
N ASN A 102 -13.75 22.04 -24.04
CA ASN A 102 -13.96 20.99 -23.05
C ASN A 102 -14.41 19.71 -23.75
N LEU A 103 -14.06 18.56 -23.17
CA LEU A 103 -14.10 17.26 -23.84
C LEU A 103 -15.46 16.57 -23.69
N TYR A 104 -15.69 15.56 -24.53
CA TYR A 104 -16.80 14.62 -24.34
C TYR A 104 -16.75 13.95 -22.96
N PRO A 105 -17.89 13.62 -22.35
CA PRO A 105 -17.96 13.20 -20.96
C PRO A 105 -17.66 11.70 -20.85
N PHE A 106 -16.45 11.27 -21.24
CA PHE A 106 -16.06 9.85 -21.28
C PHE A 106 -16.34 9.14 -19.95
N LYS A 107 -16.01 9.80 -18.82
CA LYS A 107 -16.31 9.30 -17.47
C LYS A 107 -17.79 9.03 -17.24
N ASP A 108 -18.66 9.93 -17.68
CA ASP A 108 -20.12 9.76 -17.54
C ASP A 108 -20.62 8.66 -18.48
N THR A 109 -20.06 8.55 -19.68
CA THR A 109 -20.37 7.48 -20.63
C THR A 109 -20.03 6.11 -20.06
N VAL A 110 -18.81 5.91 -19.55
CA VAL A 110 -18.41 4.60 -19.00
C VAL A 110 -19.06 4.26 -17.65
N ALA A 111 -19.66 5.26 -16.98
CA ALA A 111 -20.46 5.06 -15.79
C ALA A 111 -21.89 4.57 -16.09
N LYS A 112 -22.36 4.65 -17.34
CA LYS A 112 -23.67 4.14 -17.74
C LYS A 112 -23.73 2.62 -17.55
N VAL A 113 -24.88 2.13 -17.09
CA VAL A 113 -25.13 0.69 -16.96
C VAL A 113 -25.09 0.04 -18.34
N ASN A 114 -24.33 -1.04 -18.48
CA ASN A 114 -24.19 -1.83 -19.72
C ASN A 114 -23.64 -1.07 -20.93
N VAL A 115 -22.83 -0.03 -20.71
CA VAL A 115 -22.05 0.60 -21.80
C VAL A 115 -21.21 -0.45 -22.52
N SER A 116 -21.33 -0.50 -23.85
CA SER A 116 -20.51 -1.37 -24.68
C SER A 116 -19.14 -0.73 -24.97
N ILE A 117 -18.15 -1.56 -25.26
CA ILE A 117 -16.82 -1.07 -25.69
C ILE A 117 -16.93 -0.15 -26.92
N PRO A 118 -17.68 -0.49 -28.00
CA PRO A 118 -17.85 0.42 -29.12
C PRO A 118 -18.44 1.77 -28.73
N GLU A 119 -19.50 1.79 -27.90
CA GLU A 119 -20.09 3.06 -27.42
C GLU A 119 -19.09 3.90 -26.62
N ALA A 120 -18.28 3.28 -25.75
CA ALA A 120 -17.23 3.99 -25.03
C ALA A 120 -16.14 4.54 -25.98
N VAL A 121 -15.75 3.77 -27.00
CA VAL A 121 -14.74 4.16 -27.99
C VAL A 121 -15.20 5.36 -28.82
N GLU A 122 -16.48 5.45 -29.19
CA GLU A 122 -17.02 6.59 -29.93
C GLU A 122 -16.92 7.91 -29.16
N GLU A 123 -16.93 7.85 -27.82
CA GLU A 123 -16.88 9.02 -26.93
C GLU A 123 -15.45 9.47 -26.58
N ILE A 124 -14.42 8.84 -27.18
CA ILE A 124 -13.02 9.27 -27.03
C ILE A 124 -12.74 10.46 -27.96
N ASP A 125 -12.49 11.62 -27.36
CA ASP A 125 -12.24 12.86 -28.08
C ASP A 125 -10.77 12.99 -28.52
N ILE A 126 -10.53 12.97 -29.82
CA ILE A 126 -9.19 13.19 -30.41
C ILE A 126 -8.92 14.68 -30.67
N GLY A 127 -9.91 15.36 -31.27
CA GLY A 127 -9.75 16.73 -31.75
C GLY A 127 -9.67 17.73 -30.60
N GLY A 128 -10.55 17.59 -29.61
CA GLY A 128 -10.59 18.42 -28.41
C GLY A 128 -9.32 18.28 -27.58
N VAL A 129 -8.85 17.06 -27.33
CA VAL A 129 -7.59 16.82 -26.60
C VAL A 129 -6.42 17.49 -27.32
N THR A 130 -6.34 17.38 -28.65
CA THR A 130 -5.27 18.01 -29.43
C THR A 130 -5.34 19.53 -29.37
N LEU A 131 -6.54 20.13 -29.46
CA LEU A 131 -6.74 21.58 -29.29
C LEU A 131 -6.27 22.07 -27.92
N ILE A 132 -6.69 21.39 -26.85
CA ILE A 132 -6.34 21.73 -25.47
C ILE A 132 -4.82 21.66 -25.27
N ARG A 133 -4.18 20.55 -25.67
CA ARG A 133 -2.73 20.37 -25.50
C ARG A 133 -1.91 21.36 -26.33
N ALA A 134 -2.34 21.65 -27.56
CA ALA A 134 -1.65 22.62 -28.42
C ALA A 134 -1.70 24.04 -27.82
N ALA A 135 -2.87 24.47 -27.34
CA ALA A 135 -3.05 25.77 -26.71
C ALA A 135 -2.30 25.88 -25.38
N ALA A 136 -2.39 24.86 -24.53
CA ALA A 136 -1.67 24.79 -23.26
C ALA A 136 -0.15 24.76 -23.45
N LYS A 137 0.36 24.07 -24.48
CA LYS A 137 1.79 24.10 -24.83
C LYS A 137 2.26 25.51 -25.19
N ASN A 138 1.45 26.28 -25.91
CA ASN A 138 1.79 27.64 -26.34
C ASN A 138 1.19 28.74 -25.44
N HIS A 139 1.01 28.46 -24.15
CA HIS A 139 0.38 29.39 -23.19
C HIS A 139 1.14 30.70 -22.99
N LYS A 140 2.38 30.81 -23.49
CA LYS A 140 3.07 32.10 -23.54
C LYS A 140 2.28 33.14 -24.35
N ARG A 141 1.59 32.71 -25.40
CA ARG A 141 0.77 33.55 -26.30
C ARG A 141 -0.72 33.22 -26.23
N VAL A 142 -1.07 31.94 -26.29
CA VAL A 142 -2.47 31.48 -26.39
C VAL A 142 -3.11 31.37 -25.01
N THR A 143 -4.36 31.79 -24.88
CA THR A 143 -5.15 31.51 -23.68
C THR A 143 -6.08 30.32 -23.94
N ILE A 144 -5.89 29.25 -23.18
CA ILE A 144 -6.76 28.07 -23.19
C ILE A 144 -7.80 28.21 -22.07
N LEU A 145 -9.06 27.84 -22.31
CA LEU A 145 -10.09 27.67 -21.28
C LEU A 145 -10.74 26.30 -21.45
N SER A 146 -10.49 25.39 -20.50
CA SER A 146 -11.08 24.05 -20.49
C SER A 146 -12.26 23.87 -19.52
N ASP A 147 -12.56 24.89 -18.73
CA ASP A 147 -13.56 24.85 -17.66
C ASP A 147 -14.48 26.08 -17.76
N PRO A 148 -15.80 25.92 -17.90
CA PRO A 148 -16.77 27.02 -17.92
C PRO A 148 -16.69 27.97 -16.73
N GLN A 149 -16.22 27.51 -15.57
CA GLN A 149 -16.08 28.36 -14.38
C GLN A 149 -15.05 29.49 -14.55
N ASP A 150 -14.11 29.33 -15.49
CA ASP A 150 -13.08 30.34 -15.75
C ASP A 150 -13.55 31.44 -16.70
N TYR A 151 -14.69 31.28 -17.38
CA TYR A 151 -15.17 32.23 -18.41
C TYR A 151 -15.36 33.65 -17.85
N ALA A 152 -15.97 33.78 -16.68
CA ALA A 152 -16.23 35.09 -16.08
C ALA A 152 -14.93 35.82 -15.68
N GLY A 153 -13.92 35.08 -15.18
CA GLY A 153 -12.61 35.64 -14.85
C GLY A 153 -11.86 36.09 -16.10
N PHE A 154 -11.87 35.23 -17.13
CA PHE A 154 -11.29 35.52 -18.44
C PHE A 154 -11.90 36.78 -19.08
N LEU A 155 -13.24 36.89 -19.12
CA LEU A 155 -13.91 38.05 -19.72
C LEU A 155 -13.54 39.37 -19.04
N LYS A 156 -13.40 39.38 -17.71
CA LYS A 156 -12.95 40.56 -16.96
C LYS A 156 -11.54 41.01 -17.31
N GLU A 157 -10.63 40.07 -17.58
CA GLU A 157 -9.29 40.37 -18.07
C GLU A 157 -9.33 40.84 -19.53
N LEU A 158 -10.13 40.19 -20.36
CA LEU A 158 -10.31 40.55 -21.76
C LEU A 158 -10.83 41.98 -21.93
N GLU A 159 -11.81 42.39 -21.11
CA GLU A 159 -12.36 43.75 -21.07
C GLU A 159 -11.31 44.80 -20.69
N LYS A 160 -10.28 44.43 -19.92
CA LYS A 160 -9.15 45.31 -19.58
C LYS A 160 -8.08 45.38 -20.68
N GLY A 161 -8.23 44.59 -21.75
CA GLY A 161 -7.37 44.58 -22.93
C GLY A 161 -6.26 43.54 -22.93
N GLU A 162 -6.01 42.86 -21.80
CA GLU A 162 -4.91 41.90 -21.65
C GLU A 162 -5.29 40.73 -20.74
N ILE A 163 -4.94 39.51 -21.16
CA ILE A 163 -4.92 38.33 -20.28
C ILE A 163 -3.55 38.25 -19.64
N THR A 164 -3.49 38.10 -18.33
CA THR A 164 -2.19 38.08 -17.63
C THR A 164 -1.43 36.78 -17.89
N GLU A 165 -0.10 36.83 -17.81
CA GLU A 165 0.74 35.61 -17.87
C GLU A 165 0.37 34.64 -16.76
N ALA A 166 0.10 35.13 -15.55
CA ALA A 166 -0.33 34.31 -14.42
C ALA A 166 -1.62 33.54 -14.74
N SER A 167 -2.61 34.19 -15.36
CA SER A 167 -3.85 33.55 -15.78
C SER A 167 -3.60 32.51 -16.89
N ARG A 168 -2.78 32.82 -17.91
CA ARG A 168 -2.42 31.83 -18.94
C ARG A 168 -1.70 30.61 -18.36
N ASN A 169 -0.77 30.81 -17.43
CA ASN A 169 -0.06 29.72 -16.73
C ASN A 169 -1.04 28.84 -15.95
N LYS A 170 -1.98 29.46 -15.21
CA LYS A 170 -3.03 28.74 -14.47
C LYS A 170 -3.94 27.93 -15.38
N TYR A 171 -4.40 28.51 -16.49
CA TYR A 171 -5.27 27.80 -17.41
C TYR A 171 -4.55 26.68 -18.16
N ALA A 172 -3.26 26.86 -18.47
CA ALA A 172 -2.43 25.81 -19.07
C ALA A 172 -2.26 24.60 -18.13
N LEU A 173 -2.05 24.86 -16.83
CA LEU A 173 -2.02 23.81 -15.81
C LEU A 173 -3.35 23.05 -15.77
N LYS A 174 -4.48 23.77 -15.64
CA LYS A 174 -5.83 23.17 -15.67
C LYS A 174 -6.07 22.33 -16.94
N ALA A 175 -5.62 22.82 -18.09
CA ALA A 175 -5.75 22.14 -19.37
C ALA A 175 -4.97 20.81 -19.42
N PHE A 176 -3.71 20.79 -18.95
CA PHE A 176 -2.93 19.56 -18.90
C PHE A 176 -3.47 18.56 -17.88
N GLU A 177 -3.87 19.03 -16.68
CA GLU A 177 -4.54 18.19 -15.67
C GLU A 177 -5.83 17.57 -16.23
N HIS A 178 -6.64 18.36 -16.95
CA HIS A 178 -7.86 17.86 -17.58
C HIS A 178 -7.58 16.74 -18.59
N THR A 179 -6.56 16.89 -19.45
CA THR A 179 -6.19 15.83 -20.42
C THR A 179 -5.54 14.62 -19.76
N ALA A 180 -4.76 14.81 -18.68
CA ALA A 180 -4.17 13.71 -17.94
C ALA A 180 -5.26 12.87 -17.23
N ASP A 181 -6.22 13.52 -16.59
CA ASP A 181 -7.38 12.88 -15.96
C ASP A 181 -8.28 12.16 -16.99
N TYR A 182 -8.43 12.74 -18.19
CA TYR A 182 -9.18 12.13 -19.28
C TYR A 182 -8.53 10.83 -19.78
N ASP A 183 -7.23 10.84 -20.09
CA ASP A 183 -6.50 9.65 -20.52
C ASP A 183 -6.36 8.61 -19.40
N ALA A 184 -6.29 9.04 -18.14
CA ALA A 184 -6.36 8.15 -16.98
C ALA A 184 -7.69 7.38 -16.93
N ALA A 185 -8.82 8.05 -17.19
CA ALA A 185 -10.13 7.40 -17.24
C ALA A 185 -10.22 6.39 -18.40
N ILE A 186 -9.71 6.75 -19.59
CA ILE A 186 -9.68 5.86 -20.77
C ILE A 186 -8.82 4.62 -20.48
N SER A 187 -7.60 4.83 -19.98
CA SER A 187 -6.69 3.72 -19.69
C SER A 187 -7.21 2.83 -18.55
N GLN A 188 -7.89 3.38 -17.55
CA GLN A 188 -8.56 2.60 -16.51
C GLN A 188 -9.68 1.73 -17.08
N PHE A 189 -10.52 2.29 -17.96
CA PHE A 189 -11.58 1.54 -18.64
C PHE A 189 -10.98 0.38 -19.45
N PHE A 190 -10.02 0.65 -20.34
CA PHE A 190 -9.41 -0.42 -21.15
C PHE A 190 -8.62 -1.43 -20.33
N ARG A 191 -7.99 -1.03 -19.22
CA ARG A 191 -7.31 -1.99 -18.35
C ARG A 191 -8.31 -2.97 -17.74
N LYS A 192 -9.47 -2.49 -17.33
CA LYS A 192 -10.54 -3.35 -16.81
C LYS A 192 -11.07 -4.29 -17.89
N GLU A 193 -11.29 -3.82 -19.11
CA GLU A 193 -11.90 -4.59 -20.20
C GLU A 193 -10.92 -5.56 -20.89
N TYR A 194 -9.67 -5.14 -21.13
CA TYR A 194 -8.69 -5.91 -21.92
C TYR A 194 -7.58 -6.56 -21.10
N ALA A 195 -7.34 -6.11 -19.87
CA ALA A 195 -6.34 -6.66 -18.96
C ALA A 195 -6.94 -6.93 -17.56
N GLY A 196 -8.22 -7.30 -17.54
CA GLY A 196 -8.95 -7.70 -16.35
C GLY A 196 -8.55 -9.08 -15.83
N ASN A 197 -9.37 -9.64 -14.93
CA ASN A 197 -9.22 -11.00 -14.38
C ASN A 197 -7.84 -11.30 -13.78
N GLY A 198 -7.19 -10.30 -13.19
CA GLY A 198 -5.91 -10.47 -12.52
C GLY A 198 -4.68 -10.31 -13.41
N GLN A 199 -4.82 -9.92 -14.68
CA GLN A 199 -3.66 -9.59 -15.51
C GLN A 199 -3.03 -8.26 -15.11
N GLN A 200 -3.72 -7.13 -15.31
CA GLN A 200 -3.31 -5.81 -14.81
C GLN A 200 -4.33 -5.20 -13.86
N HIS A 201 -5.55 -5.72 -13.85
CA HIS A 201 -6.65 -5.25 -13.02
C HIS A 201 -7.40 -6.42 -12.39
N LEU A 202 -7.62 -6.32 -11.09
CA LEU A 202 -8.41 -7.25 -10.29
C LEU A 202 -9.49 -6.49 -9.54
N ALA A 203 -10.75 -6.76 -9.88
CA ALA A 203 -11.89 -6.20 -9.15
C ALA A 203 -11.97 -6.82 -7.75
N LEU A 204 -12.23 -5.97 -6.74
CA LEU A 204 -12.38 -6.39 -5.35
C LEU A 204 -13.82 -6.19 -4.90
N ARG A 205 -14.28 -7.00 -3.94
CA ARG A 205 -15.67 -6.99 -3.48
C ARG A 205 -16.09 -5.63 -2.87
N TYR A 206 -15.16 -4.99 -2.16
CA TYR A 206 -15.25 -3.68 -1.53
C TYR A 206 -13.85 -3.25 -1.05
N GLY A 207 -13.71 -2.00 -0.59
CA GLY A 207 -12.48 -1.44 -0.03
C GLY A 207 -12.18 -1.94 1.38
N ALA A 208 -11.73 -1.07 2.28
CA ALA A 208 -11.48 -1.47 3.67
C ALA A 208 -12.76 -1.97 4.38
N ASN A 209 -13.92 -1.41 4.03
CA ASN A 209 -15.22 -1.74 4.62
C ASN A 209 -16.28 -2.08 3.57
N PRO A 210 -17.30 -2.89 3.90
CA PRO A 210 -18.31 -3.36 2.94
C PRO A 210 -19.08 -2.28 2.14
N HIS A 211 -19.25 -1.08 2.71
CA HIS A 211 -19.94 0.03 2.06
C HIS A 211 -19.05 0.81 1.07
N GLN A 212 -17.73 0.64 1.13
CA GLN A 212 -16.78 1.32 0.25
C GLN A 212 -16.67 0.56 -1.07
N LYS A 213 -17.54 0.88 -2.03
CA LYS A 213 -17.57 0.29 -3.37
C LYS A 213 -17.60 1.41 -4.42
N PRO A 214 -16.99 1.21 -5.60
CA PRO A 214 -16.22 0.04 -6.02
C PRO A 214 -14.81 -0.03 -5.38
N ALA A 215 -14.10 -1.14 -5.57
CA ALA A 215 -12.69 -1.30 -5.21
C ALA A 215 -11.96 -2.20 -6.20
N ALA A 216 -10.66 -1.98 -6.39
CA ALA A 216 -9.83 -2.78 -7.29
C ALA A 216 -8.35 -2.74 -6.86
N ALA A 217 -7.58 -3.74 -7.29
CA ALA A 217 -6.12 -3.70 -7.30
C ALA A 217 -5.64 -3.68 -8.76
N TYR A 218 -4.68 -2.83 -9.08
CA TYR A 218 -4.16 -2.71 -10.44
C TYR A 218 -2.70 -2.26 -10.49
N VAL A 219 -2.05 -2.51 -11.62
CA VAL A 219 -0.78 -1.90 -12.04
C VAL A 219 -0.97 -1.12 -13.33
N THR A 220 -0.15 -0.10 -13.57
CA THR A 220 -0.17 0.70 -14.81
C THR A 220 0.73 0.12 -15.90
N GLU A 221 1.67 -0.75 -15.52
CA GLU A 221 2.66 -1.38 -16.39
C GLU A 221 2.84 -2.85 -15.99
N GLY A 222 3.24 -3.71 -16.93
CA GLY A 222 3.49 -5.13 -16.67
C GLY A 222 2.21 -5.90 -16.31
N ASN A 223 2.34 -6.96 -15.50
CA ASN A 223 1.21 -7.70 -14.93
C ASN A 223 1.19 -7.49 -13.41
N LEU A 224 0.05 -7.75 -12.77
CA LEU A 224 -0.03 -7.94 -11.33
C LEU A 224 0.99 -9.03 -10.94
N PRO A 225 1.78 -8.82 -9.89
CA PRO A 225 2.87 -9.72 -9.55
C PRO A 225 2.39 -11.01 -8.88
N PHE A 226 1.09 -11.28 -8.87
CA PHE A 226 0.53 -12.46 -8.23
C PHE A 226 -0.64 -13.04 -9.03
N LYS A 227 -0.86 -14.34 -8.87
CA LYS A 227 -2.00 -15.09 -9.39
C LYS A 227 -2.87 -15.59 -8.24
N VAL A 228 -4.18 -15.67 -8.48
CA VAL A 228 -5.13 -16.29 -7.56
C VAL A 228 -5.30 -17.76 -7.93
N LEU A 229 -4.79 -18.68 -7.10
CA LEU A 229 -4.88 -20.13 -7.31
C LEU A 229 -6.09 -20.76 -6.61
N GLY A 230 -6.69 -20.04 -5.65
CA GLY A 230 -7.86 -20.46 -4.89
C GLY A 230 -8.49 -19.28 -4.14
N GLY A 231 -9.81 -19.33 -3.93
CA GLY A 231 -10.56 -18.24 -3.30
C GLY A 231 -10.58 -16.96 -4.13
N ALA A 232 -10.80 -15.83 -3.47
CA ALA A 232 -10.73 -14.49 -4.06
C ALA A 232 -10.26 -13.48 -3.01
N PRO A 233 -9.27 -12.62 -3.30
CA PRO A 233 -8.73 -11.69 -2.31
C PRO A 233 -9.70 -10.53 -2.05
N GLY A 234 -9.79 -10.11 -0.79
CA GLY A 234 -10.34 -8.80 -0.39
C GLY A 234 -9.27 -7.72 -0.33
N TYR A 235 -9.70 -6.46 -0.16
CA TYR A 235 -8.80 -5.29 -0.04
C TYR A 235 -7.81 -5.46 1.12
N ILE A 236 -8.30 -5.82 2.31
CA ILE A 236 -7.44 -6.04 3.49
C ILE A 236 -6.52 -7.25 3.28
N ASN A 237 -6.96 -8.31 2.61
CA ASN A 237 -6.08 -9.45 2.32
C ASN A 237 -4.88 -9.05 1.46
N LEU A 238 -5.07 -8.15 0.49
CA LEU A 238 -3.95 -7.63 -0.30
C LEU A 238 -3.06 -6.68 0.51
N LEU A 239 -3.62 -5.85 1.40
CA LEU A 239 -2.80 -5.05 2.31
C LEU A 239 -1.91 -5.93 3.18
N ASP A 240 -2.45 -6.99 3.75
CA ASP A 240 -1.68 -7.96 4.54
C ASP A 240 -0.65 -8.69 3.67
N ALA A 241 -1.08 -9.29 2.56
CA ALA A 241 -0.21 -10.09 1.69
C ALA A 241 0.96 -9.30 1.10
N LEU A 242 0.72 -8.05 0.67
CA LEU A 242 1.74 -7.21 0.05
C LEU A 242 2.69 -6.54 1.05
N ASN A 243 2.38 -6.57 2.36
CA ASN A 243 3.35 -6.26 3.42
C ASN A 243 4.06 -7.53 3.93
N ALA A 244 3.36 -8.65 3.97
CA ALA A 244 3.89 -9.93 4.46
C ALA A 244 4.91 -10.56 3.52
N TRP A 245 4.66 -10.50 2.20
CA TRP A 245 5.56 -11.02 1.19
C TRP A 245 6.98 -10.41 1.26
N PRO A 246 7.15 -9.07 1.18
CA PRO A 246 8.48 -8.50 1.23
C PRO A 246 9.18 -8.76 2.56
N LEU A 247 8.47 -8.87 3.69
CA LEU A 247 9.05 -9.30 4.97
C LEU A 247 9.75 -10.66 4.82
N VAL A 248 9.05 -11.70 4.35
CA VAL A 248 9.64 -13.05 4.25
C VAL A 248 10.70 -13.15 3.15
N LYS A 249 10.54 -12.39 2.05
CA LYS A 249 11.56 -12.28 1.00
C LYS A 249 12.86 -11.72 1.58
N GLU A 250 12.78 -10.67 2.39
CA GLU A 250 13.96 -10.05 2.99
C GLU A 250 14.58 -10.89 4.11
N LEU A 251 13.78 -11.56 4.95
CA LEU A 251 14.32 -12.51 5.93
C LEU A 251 15.12 -13.62 5.25
N LYS A 252 14.58 -14.20 4.17
CA LYS A 252 15.27 -15.22 3.38
C LYS A 252 16.56 -14.69 2.76
N GLN A 253 16.52 -13.50 2.16
CA GLN A 253 17.70 -12.87 1.55
C GLN A 253 18.78 -12.56 2.60
N ALA A 254 18.39 -12.08 3.78
CA ALA A 254 19.30 -11.66 4.83
C ALA A 254 19.95 -12.85 5.57
N LEU A 255 19.22 -13.96 5.73
CA LEU A 255 19.62 -15.07 6.62
C LEU A 255 19.81 -16.41 5.91
N GLY A 256 19.48 -16.51 4.61
CA GLY A 256 19.68 -17.71 3.80
C GLY A 256 18.85 -18.91 4.26
N LYS A 257 17.72 -18.69 4.92
CA LYS A 257 16.82 -19.75 5.42
C LYS A 257 15.38 -19.50 4.98
N PRO A 258 14.56 -20.55 4.77
CA PRO A 258 13.13 -20.39 4.59
C PRO A 258 12.52 -19.60 5.74
N ALA A 259 11.61 -18.69 5.41
CA ALA A 259 11.01 -17.74 6.32
C ALA A 259 9.50 -17.72 6.14
N ALA A 260 8.81 -17.40 7.24
CA ALA A 260 7.36 -17.30 7.28
C ALA A 260 6.92 -16.11 8.13
N ALA A 261 5.77 -15.56 7.80
CA ALA A 261 5.10 -14.55 8.59
C ALA A 261 3.60 -14.82 8.68
N SER A 262 3.03 -14.53 9.84
CA SER A 262 1.59 -14.50 10.11
C SER A 262 1.18 -13.04 10.24
N PHE A 263 0.33 -12.53 9.35
CA PHE A 263 -0.14 -11.13 9.36
C PHE A 263 -1.59 -11.01 9.78
N LYS A 264 -1.88 -9.91 10.48
CA LYS A 264 -3.23 -9.48 10.83
C LYS A 264 -3.29 -7.97 10.89
N HIS A 265 -4.24 -7.35 10.19
CA HIS A 265 -4.45 -5.90 10.22
C HIS A 265 -3.18 -5.10 9.87
N VAL A 266 -2.50 -5.51 8.79
CA VAL A 266 -1.33 -4.85 8.20
C VAL A 266 -0.14 -4.78 9.17
N SER A 267 -0.03 -5.77 10.06
CA SER A 267 1.14 -5.96 10.92
C SER A 267 1.37 -7.45 11.17
N PRO A 268 2.62 -7.90 11.35
CA PRO A 268 2.89 -9.28 11.67
C PRO A 268 2.38 -9.62 13.08
N ALA A 269 1.57 -10.65 13.24
CA ALA A 269 1.36 -11.32 14.53
C ALA A 269 2.63 -12.08 14.95
N GLY A 270 3.42 -12.53 13.99
CA GLY A 270 4.76 -13.06 14.19
C GLY A 270 5.47 -13.36 12.88
N ALA A 271 6.80 -13.46 12.94
CA ALA A 271 7.66 -13.81 11.82
C ALA A 271 8.82 -14.66 12.31
N ALA A 272 9.34 -15.56 11.46
CA ALA A 272 10.41 -16.46 11.83
C ALA A 272 11.14 -17.03 10.61
N ILE A 273 12.30 -17.65 10.88
CA ILE A 273 13.03 -18.48 9.93
C ILE A 273 12.98 -19.96 10.36
N GLY A 274 13.27 -20.85 9.41
CA GLY A 274 13.28 -22.30 9.60
C GLY A 274 14.49 -22.78 10.38
N LEU A 275 14.37 -22.83 11.72
CA LEU A 275 15.28 -23.51 12.62
C LEU A 275 14.60 -24.73 13.25
N PRO A 276 15.36 -25.81 13.55
CA PRO A 276 14.86 -26.98 14.27
C PRO A 276 13.99 -26.60 15.47
N LEU A 277 12.80 -27.18 15.58
CA LEU A 277 11.94 -27.06 16.76
C LEU A 277 12.39 -28.03 17.84
N THR A 278 12.42 -27.58 19.10
CA THR A 278 12.50 -28.50 20.24
C THR A 278 11.18 -29.24 20.44
N GLU A 279 11.21 -30.34 21.22
CA GLU A 279 9.99 -31.09 21.54
C GLU A 279 8.95 -30.24 22.28
N ASP A 280 9.38 -29.32 23.13
CA ASP A 280 8.47 -28.41 23.82
C ASP A 280 7.93 -27.32 22.88
N GLU A 281 8.73 -26.82 21.94
CA GLU A 281 8.23 -25.91 20.89
C GLU A 281 7.17 -26.60 20.01
N LYS A 282 7.38 -27.87 19.64
CA LYS A 282 6.36 -28.65 18.90
C LYS A 282 5.05 -28.77 19.68
N LYS A 283 5.09 -28.89 21.01
CA LYS A 283 3.90 -28.87 21.87
C LYS A 283 3.29 -27.47 21.95
N VAL A 284 4.08 -26.44 22.23
CA VAL A 284 3.62 -25.04 22.40
C VAL A 284 2.98 -24.49 21.12
N TYR A 285 3.50 -24.89 19.96
CA TYR A 285 3.00 -24.49 18.65
C TYR A 285 1.97 -25.46 18.07
N PHE A 286 1.61 -26.51 18.83
CA PHE A 286 0.62 -27.52 18.45
C PHE A 286 0.94 -28.20 17.10
N VAL A 287 2.20 -28.56 16.90
CA VAL A 287 2.68 -29.22 15.67
C VAL A 287 3.41 -30.54 15.91
N HIS A 288 3.41 -31.06 17.14
CA HIS A 288 3.99 -32.37 17.49
C HIS A 288 3.34 -33.56 16.72
N ASP A 289 2.13 -33.38 16.19
CA ASP A 289 1.39 -34.38 15.41
C ASP A 289 1.53 -34.17 13.88
N ILE A 290 2.44 -33.28 13.45
CA ILE A 290 2.67 -32.99 12.02
C ILE A 290 3.80 -33.87 11.52
N GLU A 291 3.43 -34.91 10.78
CA GLU A 291 4.36 -35.78 10.08
C GLU A 291 5.25 -35.00 9.10
N GLY A 292 6.56 -35.28 9.12
CA GLY A 292 7.55 -34.67 8.23
C GLY A 292 8.02 -33.27 8.63
N ILE A 293 7.55 -32.72 9.76
CA ILE A 293 7.89 -31.35 10.18
C ILE A 293 9.40 -31.16 10.37
N ASP A 294 10.12 -32.15 10.89
CA ASP A 294 11.56 -32.07 11.15
C ASP A 294 12.38 -31.93 9.86
N GLN A 295 11.84 -32.38 8.73
CA GLN A 295 12.47 -32.28 7.40
C GLN A 295 12.01 -31.04 6.62
N SER A 296 11.06 -30.26 7.14
CA SER A 296 10.53 -29.06 6.50
C SER A 296 10.94 -27.80 7.27
N PRO A 297 11.99 -27.07 6.82
CA PRO A 297 12.35 -25.80 7.43
C PRO A 297 11.23 -24.75 7.29
N LEU A 298 10.45 -24.78 6.20
CA LEU A 298 9.36 -23.84 5.99
C LEU A 298 8.19 -24.06 6.96
N ALA A 299 7.83 -25.32 7.22
CA ALA A 299 6.79 -25.67 8.20
C ALA A 299 7.21 -25.24 9.61
N GLN A 300 8.49 -25.40 9.94
CA GLN A 300 9.05 -24.96 11.22
C GLN A 300 9.07 -23.43 11.33
N ALA A 301 9.41 -22.71 10.27
CA ALA A 301 9.29 -21.26 10.23
C ALA A 301 7.84 -20.81 10.46
N TYR A 302 6.86 -21.43 9.79
CA TYR A 302 5.45 -21.05 9.97
C TYR A 302 4.92 -21.40 11.36
N ALA A 303 5.30 -22.56 11.91
CA ALA A 303 4.95 -22.95 13.28
C ALA A 303 5.44 -21.90 14.30
N ARG A 304 6.66 -21.39 14.14
CA ARG A 304 7.20 -20.30 14.97
C ARG A 304 6.48 -18.97 14.75
N ALA A 305 6.28 -18.57 13.49
CA ALA A 305 5.64 -17.30 13.14
C ALA A 305 4.21 -17.20 13.69
N ARG A 306 3.39 -18.23 13.48
CA ARG A 306 2.04 -18.32 14.08
C ARG A 306 2.11 -18.51 15.60
N GLY A 307 3.15 -19.21 16.05
CA GLY A 307 3.40 -19.58 17.43
C GLY A 307 3.77 -18.41 18.34
N ALA A 308 4.22 -17.27 17.80
CA ALA A 308 4.51 -16.07 18.57
C ALA A 308 3.28 -15.62 19.37
N ASP A 309 2.18 -15.35 18.68
CA ASP A 309 0.89 -14.99 19.26
C ASP A 309 -0.24 -15.68 18.48
N ARG A 310 -0.77 -16.76 19.07
CA ARG A 310 -1.84 -17.57 18.46
C ARG A 310 -3.19 -16.85 18.42
N MET A 311 -3.43 -15.92 19.34
CA MET A 311 -4.66 -15.14 19.39
C MET A 311 -4.68 -14.14 18.24
N SER A 312 -3.60 -13.38 18.10
CA SER A 312 -3.44 -12.42 17.01
C SER A 312 -3.39 -13.11 15.63
N SER A 313 -2.89 -14.36 15.55
CA SER A 313 -2.86 -15.14 14.31
C SER A 313 -4.20 -15.80 13.93
N PHE A 314 -5.27 -15.59 14.69
CA PHE A 314 -6.58 -16.14 14.35
C PHE A 314 -7.14 -15.45 13.09
N GLY A 315 -7.25 -16.21 11.99
CA GLY A 315 -7.59 -15.64 10.68
C GLY A 315 -6.46 -14.78 10.12
N ASP A 316 -5.22 -15.27 10.22
CA ASP A 316 -4.04 -14.64 9.64
C ASP A 316 -4.03 -14.68 8.11
N MET A 317 -3.31 -13.74 7.50
CA MET A 317 -2.81 -13.84 6.15
C MET A 317 -1.34 -14.28 6.21
N ILE A 318 -1.02 -15.42 5.62
CA ILE A 318 0.29 -16.07 5.74
C ILE A 318 1.17 -15.65 4.57
N ALA A 319 2.45 -15.36 4.81
CA ALA A 319 3.46 -15.29 3.77
C ALA A 319 4.57 -16.32 3.99
N LEU A 320 5.04 -16.93 2.90
CA LEU A 320 6.05 -17.99 2.89
C LEU A 320 7.10 -17.68 1.82
N SER A 321 8.39 -17.68 2.16
CA SER A 321 9.46 -17.29 1.23
C SER A 321 9.84 -18.36 0.20
N ASP A 322 9.27 -19.55 0.32
CA ASP A 322 9.63 -20.77 -0.41
C ASP A 322 8.38 -21.48 -0.91
N VAL A 323 8.57 -22.41 -1.85
CA VAL A 323 7.51 -23.28 -2.36
C VAL A 323 6.87 -24.03 -1.19
N VAL A 324 5.54 -23.95 -1.09
CA VAL A 324 4.80 -24.55 0.03
C VAL A 324 4.80 -26.07 -0.08
N ASP A 325 5.36 -26.72 0.93
CA ASP A 325 5.40 -28.17 1.05
C ASP A 325 4.20 -28.76 1.82
N VAL A 326 4.06 -30.08 1.75
CA VAL A 326 2.96 -30.82 2.42
C VAL A 326 2.93 -30.61 3.94
N PRO A 327 4.04 -30.68 4.70
CA PRO A 327 4.02 -30.40 6.14
C PRO A 327 3.50 -28.99 6.46
N THR A 328 3.93 -27.97 5.71
CA THR A 328 3.45 -26.59 5.88
C THR A 328 1.94 -26.51 5.61
N ALA A 329 1.47 -27.08 4.49
CA ALA A 329 0.05 -27.11 4.16
C ALA A 329 -0.79 -27.86 5.20
N LYS A 330 -0.27 -28.96 5.78
CA LYS A 330 -0.93 -29.71 6.87
C LYS A 330 -1.10 -28.84 8.12
N ILE A 331 -0.11 -28.02 8.50
CA ILE A 331 -0.26 -27.06 9.61
C ILE A 331 -1.38 -26.06 9.28
N ILE A 332 -1.30 -25.40 8.13
CA ILE A 332 -2.27 -24.37 7.71
C ILE A 332 -3.69 -24.94 7.65
N SER A 333 -3.85 -26.17 7.17
CA SER A 333 -5.16 -26.81 7.02
C SER A 333 -5.93 -26.93 8.34
N LYS A 334 -5.22 -27.20 9.44
CA LYS A 334 -5.79 -27.42 10.79
C LYS A 334 -6.11 -26.12 11.54
N GLU A 335 -5.63 -24.98 11.06
CA GLU A 335 -5.70 -23.69 11.74
C GLU A 335 -6.85 -22.80 11.26
N VAL A 336 -7.13 -21.67 11.91
CA VAL A 336 -8.01 -20.64 11.33
C VAL A 336 -7.13 -19.58 10.65
N SER A 337 -7.31 -19.41 9.34
CA SER A 337 -6.51 -18.53 8.48
C SER A 337 -7.39 -17.96 7.36
N ASP A 338 -7.05 -16.76 6.89
CA ASP A 338 -7.73 -16.05 5.81
C ASP A 338 -7.11 -16.29 4.43
N GLY A 339 -5.79 -16.48 4.35
CA GLY A 339 -5.13 -16.84 3.10
C GLY A 339 -3.63 -17.11 3.25
N VAL A 340 -3.00 -17.51 2.15
CA VAL A 340 -1.54 -17.67 2.04
C VAL A 340 -1.01 -17.07 0.73
N ILE A 341 0.17 -16.44 0.79
CA ILE A 341 0.95 -15.97 -0.35
C ILE A 341 2.34 -16.61 -0.31
N ALA A 342 2.78 -17.17 -1.44
CA ALA A 342 4.06 -17.88 -1.58
C ALA A 342 4.54 -17.83 -3.03
N PRO A 343 5.84 -18.08 -3.32
CA PRO A 343 6.34 -18.07 -4.70
C PRO A 343 5.90 -19.28 -5.52
N GLY A 344 5.32 -20.30 -4.88
CA GLY A 344 4.82 -21.51 -5.51
C GLY A 344 4.30 -22.52 -4.49
N TYR A 345 3.71 -23.60 -4.97
CA TYR A 345 3.11 -24.66 -4.14
C TYR A 345 3.43 -26.02 -4.75
N GLU A 346 3.79 -27.01 -3.93
CA GLU A 346 3.75 -28.41 -4.35
C GLU A 346 2.31 -28.80 -4.71
N ALA A 347 2.14 -29.72 -5.67
CA ALA A 347 0.81 -30.11 -6.13
C ALA A 347 -0.08 -30.63 -4.99
N GLU A 348 0.45 -31.49 -4.13
CA GLU A 348 -0.29 -32.03 -2.99
C GLU A 348 -0.60 -30.97 -1.94
N ALA A 349 0.36 -30.06 -1.67
CA ALA A 349 0.16 -28.94 -0.75
C ALA A 349 -0.97 -28.01 -1.23
N LEU A 350 -1.00 -27.68 -2.52
CA LEU A 350 -2.04 -26.87 -3.13
C LEU A 350 -3.42 -27.52 -2.99
N GLU A 351 -3.52 -28.84 -3.22
CA GLU A 351 -4.79 -29.58 -3.09
C GLU A 351 -5.29 -29.64 -1.64
N ILE A 352 -4.39 -29.72 -0.66
CA ILE A 352 -4.74 -29.59 0.77
C ILE A 352 -5.33 -28.20 1.06
N LEU A 353 -4.66 -27.15 0.59
CA LEU A 353 -5.05 -25.76 0.87
C LEU A 353 -6.35 -25.37 0.18
N LYS A 354 -6.58 -25.81 -1.06
CA LYS A 354 -7.83 -25.56 -1.80
C LYS A 354 -9.06 -26.10 -1.09
N LYS A 355 -8.96 -27.19 -0.32
CA LYS A 355 -10.10 -27.75 0.42
C LYS A 355 -10.54 -26.89 1.61
N LYS A 356 -9.66 -26.03 2.11
CA LYS A 356 -9.92 -25.20 3.29
C LYS A 356 -11.04 -24.18 3.04
N LYS A 357 -11.80 -23.84 4.09
CA LYS A 357 -12.97 -22.95 4.03
C LYS A 357 -14.01 -23.39 2.96
N GLY A 358 -14.12 -24.69 2.73
CA GLY A 358 -15.05 -25.27 1.76
C GLY A 358 -14.76 -24.82 0.32
N GLY A 359 -13.49 -24.81 -0.10
CA GLY A 359 -13.11 -24.39 -1.45
C GLY A 359 -12.76 -22.91 -1.60
N ARG A 360 -12.96 -22.10 -0.55
CA ARG A 360 -12.89 -20.62 -0.62
C ARG A 360 -11.67 -20.01 0.03
N TYR A 361 -10.73 -20.83 0.50
CA TYR A 361 -9.49 -20.32 1.10
C TYR A 361 -8.64 -19.60 0.05
N LEU A 362 -8.13 -18.43 0.40
CA LEU A 362 -7.32 -17.61 -0.50
C LEU A 362 -5.92 -18.20 -0.64
N VAL A 363 -5.52 -18.50 -1.87
CA VAL A 363 -4.18 -18.99 -2.21
C VAL A 363 -3.61 -18.10 -3.31
N LEU A 364 -2.52 -17.40 -2.99
CA LEU A 364 -1.83 -16.48 -3.90
C LEU A 364 -0.44 -17.03 -4.26
N GLU A 365 -0.13 -17.06 -5.55
CA GLU A 365 1.23 -17.31 -6.07
C GLU A 365 1.83 -15.98 -6.49
N ILE A 366 2.98 -15.58 -5.93
CA ILE A 366 3.65 -14.32 -6.25
C ILE A 366 4.92 -14.57 -7.07
N ASP A 367 5.15 -13.72 -8.07
CA ASP A 367 6.41 -13.66 -8.79
C ASP A 367 7.54 -13.20 -7.83
N ALA A 368 8.48 -14.10 -7.56
CA ALA A 368 9.57 -13.84 -6.63
C ALA A 368 10.55 -12.77 -7.15
N ASP A 369 10.63 -12.62 -8.47
CA ASP A 369 11.54 -11.70 -9.15
C ASP A 369 10.91 -10.30 -9.35
N TYR A 370 9.65 -10.12 -8.96
CA TYR A 370 9.02 -8.82 -8.96
C TYR A 370 9.72 -7.84 -8.01
N HIS A 371 9.92 -6.62 -8.53
CA HIS A 371 10.42 -5.47 -7.77
C HIS A 371 9.50 -4.27 -8.03
N PRO A 372 8.94 -3.64 -7.00
CA PRO A 372 8.13 -2.43 -7.16
C PRO A 372 9.00 -1.24 -7.58
N GLY A 373 8.38 -0.23 -8.20
CA GLY A 373 9.05 1.03 -8.53
C GLY A 373 9.57 1.77 -7.28
N SER A 374 10.54 2.65 -7.46
CA SER A 374 11.21 3.36 -6.35
C SER A 374 10.36 4.43 -5.68
N ILE A 375 9.31 4.92 -6.35
CA ILE A 375 8.39 5.94 -5.83
C ILE A 375 7.04 5.30 -5.52
N GLU A 376 6.49 5.61 -4.35
CA GLU A 376 5.14 5.26 -3.97
C GLU A 376 4.29 6.52 -3.76
N THR A 377 2.98 6.39 -3.99
CA THR A 377 2.02 7.47 -3.81
C THR A 377 0.76 6.94 -3.15
N ARG A 378 0.23 7.68 -2.17
CA ARG A 378 -1.05 7.37 -1.51
C ARG A 378 -1.92 8.61 -1.42
N SER A 379 -3.24 8.39 -1.43
CA SER A 379 -4.21 9.48 -1.23
C SER A 379 -4.69 9.49 0.21
N VAL A 380 -4.63 10.67 0.86
CA VAL A 380 -5.13 10.91 2.21
C VAL A 380 -5.99 12.17 2.18
N TYR A 381 -7.27 12.06 2.52
CA TYR A 381 -8.22 13.18 2.50
C TYR A 381 -8.23 13.95 1.16
N GLY A 382 -8.14 13.21 0.04
CA GLY A 382 -8.10 13.79 -1.32
C GLY A 382 -6.75 14.40 -1.73
N ILE A 383 -5.74 14.36 -0.86
CA ILE A 383 -4.38 14.87 -1.12
C ILE A 383 -3.46 13.69 -1.44
N ASN A 384 -2.70 13.79 -2.54
CA ASN A 384 -1.70 12.79 -2.90
C ASN A 384 -0.37 13.07 -2.18
N LEU A 385 0.10 12.09 -1.41
CA LEU A 385 1.41 12.09 -0.74
C LEU A 385 2.33 11.14 -1.50
N GLN A 386 3.49 11.64 -1.94
CA GLN A 386 4.47 10.88 -2.72
C GLN A 386 5.82 10.86 -2.02
N GLN A 387 6.48 9.69 -2.01
CA GLN A 387 7.79 9.50 -1.40
C GLN A 387 8.59 8.39 -2.11
N ALA A 388 9.89 8.34 -1.88
CA ALA A 388 10.66 7.13 -2.17
C ALA A 388 10.21 6.00 -1.24
N ARG A 389 10.07 4.79 -1.77
CA ARG A 389 9.78 3.62 -0.95
C ARG A 389 10.93 3.38 0.04
N ASN A 390 10.62 2.81 1.20
CA ASN A 390 11.67 2.28 2.05
C ASN A 390 12.21 1.00 1.39
N ASP A 391 13.47 1.02 0.91
CA ASP A 391 14.19 -0.08 0.26
C ASP A 391 15.47 -0.50 0.99
N VAL A 392 15.62 -0.09 2.25
CA VAL A 392 16.81 -0.33 3.05
C VAL A 392 17.11 -1.82 3.22
N GLN A 393 18.36 -2.23 3.03
CA GLN A 393 18.76 -3.62 3.25
C GLN A 393 19.18 -3.82 4.70
N ILE A 394 18.60 -4.83 5.36
CA ILE A 394 18.94 -5.21 6.73
C ILE A 394 19.48 -6.64 6.70
N SER A 395 20.59 -6.88 7.39
CA SER A 395 21.23 -8.19 7.50
C SER A 395 22.22 -8.18 8.66
N PRO A 396 22.78 -9.33 9.08
CA PRO A 396 23.66 -9.41 10.24
C PRO A 396 24.84 -8.41 10.23
N LYS A 397 25.34 -8.04 9.04
CA LYS A 397 26.46 -7.08 8.87
C LYS A 397 26.11 -5.64 9.28
N HIS A 398 24.82 -5.30 9.36
CA HIS A 398 24.37 -3.94 9.69
C HIS A 398 24.31 -3.67 11.20
N PHE A 399 24.66 -4.66 12.03
CA PHE A 399 24.71 -4.54 13.49
C PHE A 399 26.15 -4.37 14.01
N SER A 400 26.99 -3.65 13.26
CA SER A 400 28.42 -3.45 13.57
C SER A 400 28.72 -2.29 14.51
N THR A 401 27.79 -1.35 14.70
CA THR A 401 27.99 -0.17 15.55
C THR A 401 27.55 -0.46 16.97
N ILE A 402 28.41 -1.14 17.72
CA ILE A 402 28.16 -1.46 19.13
C ILE A 402 28.57 -0.26 19.99
N ILE A 403 27.62 0.29 20.74
CA ILE A 403 27.82 1.48 21.58
C ILE A 403 28.30 1.09 22.97
N THR A 404 27.68 0.05 23.54
CA THR A 404 28.08 -0.51 24.83
C THR A 404 27.90 -2.03 24.86
N PRO A 405 28.82 -2.79 25.48
CA PRO A 405 30.09 -2.31 26.02
C PRO A 405 31.10 -2.02 24.91
N LYS A 406 31.95 -1.00 25.10
CA LYS A 406 32.82 -0.41 24.05
C LYS A 406 33.89 -1.35 23.51
N ASP A 407 34.20 -2.41 24.23
CA ASP A 407 35.20 -3.43 23.91
C ASP A 407 34.63 -4.60 23.10
N THR A 408 33.32 -4.63 22.86
CA THR A 408 32.69 -5.67 22.04
C THR A 408 32.92 -5.38 20.55
N SER A 409 33.69 -6.25 19.89
CA SER A 409 34.02 -6.12 18.46
C SER A 409 32.96 -6.68 17.52
N SER A 410 32.14 -7.62 17.98
CA SER A 410 31.07 -8.24 17.18
C SER A 410 30.01 -8.90 18.06
N LEU A 411 28.81 -9.03 17.51
CA LEU A 411 27.73 -9.78 18.14
C LEU A 411 27.87 -11.29 17.93
N PRO A 412 27.42 -12.12 18.89
CA PRO A 412 27.16 -13.53 18.63
C PRO A 412 26.24 -13.74 17.42
N ALA A 413 26.47 -14.81 16.68
CA ALA A 413 25.76 -15.06 15.42
C ALA A 413 24.24 -15.24 15.61
N ASP A 414 23.81 -15.83 16.73
CA ASP A 414 22.41 -15.94 17.12
C ASP A 414 21.79 -14.57 17.46
N ALA A 415 22.50 -13.71 18.18
CA ALA A 415 22.07 -12.35 18.47
C ALA A 415 21.94 -11.50 17.18
N ALA A 416 22.93 -11.54 16.29
CA ALA A 416 22.88 -10.82 15.01
C ALA A 416 21.74 -11.33 14.12
N ARG A 417 21.47 -12.65 14.12
CA ARG A 417 20.30 -13.25 13.45
C ARG A 417 18.98 -12.72 14.04
N ASP A 418 18.82 -12.77 15.35
CA ASP A 418 17.54 -12.42 16.00
C ASP A 418 17.27 -10.90 15.95
N LEU A 419 18.31 -10.06 16.03
CA LEU A 419 18.18 -8.63 15.73
C LEU A 419 17.81 -8.40 14.26
N THR A 420 18.39 -9.13 13.30
CA THR A 420 17.98 -9.06 11.89
C THR A 420 16.49 -9.35 11.73
N ILE A 421 15.99 -10.40 12.39
CA ILE A 421 14.57 -10.78 12.35
C ILE A 421 13.70 -9.68 12.95
N ALA A 422 14.05 -9.20 14.15
CA ALA A 422 13.31 -8.14 14.82
C ALA A 422 13.27 -6.86 13.97
N THR A 423 14.40 -6.40 13.46
CA THR A 423 14.50 -5.15 12.68
C THR A 423 13.78 -5.24 11.34
N ILE A 424 13.89 -6.36 10.60
CA ILE A 424 13.11 -6.55 9.36
C ILE A 424 11.61 -6.60 9.66
N THR A 425 11.20 -7.26 10.75
CA THR A 425 9.78 -7.32 11.15
C THR A 425 9.21 -5.92 11.40
N LEU A 426 9.96 -5.05 12.08
CA LEU A 426 9.53 -3.68 12.40
C LEU A 426 9.30 -2.81 11.16
N ARG A 427 10.10 -3.00 10.11
CA ARG A 427 9.94 -2.28 8.85
C ARG A 427 8.56 -2.49 8.20
N TYR A 428 7.90 -3.59 8.52
CA TYR A 428 6.56 -3.96 8.02
C TYR A 428 5.50 -3.98 9.14
N THR A 429 5.77 -3.31 10.26
CA THR A 429 4.85 -3.20 11.40
C THR A 429 4.36 -1.77 11.51
N GLN A 430 3.06 -1.56 11.66
CA GLN A 430 2.49 -0.22 11.86
C GLN A 430 3.13 0.49 13.05
N SER A 431 3.59 1.73 12.86
CA SER A 431 4.37 2.47 13.84
C SER A 431 3.52 3.18 14.91
N ASN A 432 4.07 3.44 16.10
CA ASN A 432 5.40 3.03 16.54
C ASN A 432 5.44 1.55 16.94
N SER A 433 6.59 0.91 16.71
CA SER A 433 6.75 -0.53 16.89
C SER A 433 8.03 -0.94 17.63
N VAL A 434 7.93 -2.00 18.45
CA VAL A 434 9.03 -2.63 19.21
C VAL A 434 8.90 -4.14 19.09
N CYS A 435 9.99 -4.83 18.80
CA CYS A 435 9.98 -6.27 18.52
C CYS A 435 11.01 -6.99 19.38
N TYR A 436 10.57 -8.03 20.08
CA TYR A 436 11.37 -8.98 20.83
C TYR A 436 11.51 -10.25 19.99
N ALA A 437 12.74 -10.73 19.82
CA ALA A 437 13.05 -11.93 19.06
C ALA A 437 14.06 -12.81 19.80
N VAL A 438 13.92 -14.12 19.64
CA VAL A 438 14.84 -15.12 20.16
C VAL A 438 14.65 -16.42 19.37
N ASN A 439 15.71 -17.21 19.22
CA ASN A 439 15.67 -18.53 18.56
C ASN A 439 15.11 -18.49 17.13
N GLY A 440 15.45 -17.45 16.37
CA GLY A 440 15.05 -17.33 14.97
C GLY A 440 13.59 -16.94 14.76
N GLN A 441 12.93 -16.34 15.76
CA GLN A 441 11.55 -15.88 15.64
C GLN A 441 11.26 -14.64 16.47
N VAL A 442 10.19 -13.95 16.09
CA VAL A 442 9.48 -12.99 16.94
C VAL A 442 8.82 -13.74 18.10
N VAL A 443 8.89 -13.15 19.29
CA VAL A 443 8.22 -13.64 20.51
C VAL A 443 7.34 -12.59 21.18
N GLY A 444 7.55 -11.31 20.87
CA GLY A 444 6.69 -10.22 21.31
C GLY A 444 6.78 -9.03 20.37
N LEU A 445 5.64 -8.47 19.97
CA LEU A 445 5.58 -7.33 19.06
C LEU A 445 4.51 -6.32 19.48
N GLY A 446 4.92 -5.07 19.57
CA GLY A 446 4.04 -3.92 19.70
C GLY A 446 3.92 -3.20 18.37
N ALA A 447 2.69 -2.83 18.01
CA ALA A 447 2.34 -2.17 16.76
C ALA A 447 1.33 -1.04 17.01
N GLY A 448 1.43 0.03 16.23
CA GLY A 448 0.47 1.14 16.20
C GLY A 448 0.41 1.98 17.48
N GLN A 449 1.43 1.90 18.35
CA GLN A 449 1.42 2.60 19.62
C GLN A 449 1.96 4.04 19.49
N GLN A 450 1.46 4.96 20.31
CA GLN A 450 1.91 6.37 20.27
C GLN A 450 3.11 6.62 21.19
N SER A 451 3.16 5.94 22.34
CA SER A 451 4.21 6.08 23.34
C SER A 451 5.24 4.95 23.23
N ARG A 452 6.53 5.29 23.15
CA ARG A 452 7.62 4.30 23.04
C ARG A 452 7.60 3.32 24.20
N ILE A 453 7.53 3.80 25.44
CA ILE A 453 7.51 2.92 26.62
C ILE A 453 6.25 2.05 26.68
N HIS A 454 5.10 2.53 26.21
CA HIS A 454 3.90 1.69 26.13
C HIS A 454 4.06 0.60 25.07
N CYS A 455 4.68 0.93 23.93
CA CYS A 455 5.02 -0.07 22.91
C CYS A 455 5.98 -1.13 23.45
N THR A 456 7.04 -0.71 24.14
CA THR A 456 8.00 -1.60 24.80
C THR A 456 7.32 -2.49 25.85
N ARG A 457 6.43 -1.94 26.68
CA ARG A 457 5.67 -2.73 27.66
C ARG A 457 4.76 -3.75 26.98
N LEU A 458 3.95 -3.33 26.02
CA LEU A 458 3.02 -4.21 25.30
C LEU A 458 3.75 -5.34 24.57
N ALA A 459 4.85 -5.02 23.87
CA ALA A 459 5.67 -6.02 23.20
C ALA A 459 6.33 -6.98 24.19
N GLY A 460 6.84 -6.45 25.31
CA GLY A 460 7.43 -7.25 26.38
C GLY A 460 6.40 -8.18 27.05
N ASP A 461 5.18 -7.70 27.31
CA ASP A 461 4.13 -8.50 27.97
C ASP A 461 3.74 -9.69 27.07
N LYS A 462 3.75 -9.50 25.74
CA LYS A 462 3.60 -10.60 24.78
C LYS A 462 4.76 -11.59 24.83
N ALA A 463 6.00 -11.12 24.93
CA ALA A 463 7.17 -11.99 25.09
C ALA A 463 7.10 -12.80 26.40
N ASP A 464 6.66 -12.17 27.48
CA ASP A 464 6.49 -12.82 28.79
C ASP A 464 5.40 -13.91 28.71
N ASN A 465 4.26 -13.61 28.09
CA ASN A 465 3.20 -14.59 27.86
C ASN A 465 3.63 -15.73 26.93
N TRP A 466 4.43 -15.43 25.90
CA TRP A 466 5.05 -16.45 25.05
C TRP A 466 5.92 -17.39 25.89
N TRP A 467 6.78 -16.86 26.76
CA TRP A 467 7.67 -17.66 27.59
C TRP A 467 6.93 -18.50 28.64
N MET A 468 5.89 -17.94 29.26
CA MET A 468 5.06 -18.66 30.23
C MET A 468 4.37 -19.91 29.63
N ARG A 469 4.18 -19.96 28.30
CA ARG A 469 3.62 -21.15 27.63
C ARG A 469 4.55 -22.36 27.66
N PHE A 470 5.84 -22.16 27.92
CA PHE A 470 6.83 -23.23 28.07
C PHE A 470 6.92 -23.76 29.49
N HIS A 471 6.23 -23.16 30.46
CA HIS A 471 6.21 -23.66 31.83
C HIS A 471 5.63 -25.09 31.87
N GLU A 472 6.22 -25.98 32.68
CA GLU A 472 5.83 -27.40 32.76
C GLU A 472 4.33 -27.62 33.00
N ARG A 473 3.71 -26.77 33.83
CA ARG A 473 2.25 -26.73 34.08
C ARG A 473 1.44 -26.53 32.81
N VAL A 474 1.90 -25.70 31.87
CA VAL A 474 1.23 -25.45 30.59
C VAL A 474 1.46 -26.62 29.62
N LEU A 475 2.70 -27.13 29.56
CA LEU A 475 3.04 -28.29 28.73
C LEU A 475 2.31 -29.57 29.19
N GLY A 476 2.05 -29.68 30.49
CA GLY A 476 1.41 -30.83 31.13
C GLY A 476 -0.12 -30.80 31.16
N ILE A 477 -0.77 -29.77 30.60
CA ILE A 477 -2.24 -29.61 30.65
C ILE A 477 -2.96 -30.86 30.13
N LYS A 478 -3.93 -31.33 30.90
CA LYS A 478 -4.84 -32.42 30.54
C LYS A 478 -6.14 -31.85 29.99
N TRP A 479 -6.28 -31.92 28.67
CA TRP A 479 -7.45 -31.42 27.95
C TRP A 479 -8.58 -32.44 27.94
N LYS A 480 -9.82 -31.99 28.16
CA LYS A 480 -10.98 -32.84 27.92
C LYS A 480 -11.01 -33.33 26.47
N LYS A 481 -11.46 -34.57 26.29
CA LYS A 481 -11.64 -35.16 24.96
C LYS A 481 -12.57 -34.27 24.12
N GLY A 482 -12.10 -33.88 22.93
CA GLY A 482 -12.85 -33.05 21.99
C GLY A 482 -12.61 -31.54 22.07
N THR A 483 -11.85 -31.04 23.04
CA THR A 483 -11.49 -29.61 23.13
C THR A 483 -10.76 -29.15 21.86
N LYS A 484 -11.24 -28.09 21.22
CA LYS A 484 -10.71 -27.59 19.93
C LYS A 484 -9.48 -26.70 20.15
N ARG A 485 -8.63 -26.57 19.12
CA ARG A 485 -7.40 -25.76 19.18
C ARG A 485 -7.62 -24.29 19.58
N PRO A 486 -8.69 -23.58 19.12
CA PRO A 486 -8.97 -22.22 19.57
C PRO A 486 -9.26 -22.17 21.08
N ASP A 487 -10.10 -23.09 21.57
CA ASP A 487 -10.45 -23.16 23.00
C ASP A 487 -9.22 -23.43 23.87
N LYS A 488 -8.34 -24.35 23.43
CA LYS A 488 -7.05 -24.60 24.09
C LYS A 488 -6.18 -23.34 24.12
N SER A 489 -6.19 -22.57 23.04
CA SER A 489 -5.33 -21.40 22.91
C SER A 489 -5.82 -20.26 23.80
N ASN A 490 -7.14 -20.01 23.85
CA ASN A 490 -7.77 -19.06 24.76
C ASN A 490 -7.52 -19.43 26.23
N ALA A 491 -7.69 -20.70 26.59
CA ALA A 491 -7.51 -21.14 27.96
C ALA A 491 -6.04 -21.03 28.40
N ILE A 492 -5.08 -21.37 27.53
CA ILE A 492 -3.67 -21.12 27.80
C ILE A 492 -3.41 -19.61 27.97
N ASP A 493 -3.97 -18.76 27.11
CA ASP A 493 -3.77 -17.31 27.18
C ASP A 493 -4.25 -16.71 28.52
N LEU A 494 -5.46 -17.07 28.97
CA LEU A 494 -5.98 -16.67 30.28
C LEU A 494 -5.08 -17.13 31.44
N LEU A 495 -4.56 -18.35 31.34
CA LEU A 495 -3.67 -18.91 32.36
C LEU A 495 -2.32 -18.18 32.41
N VAL A 496 -1.72 -17.89 31.26
CA VAL A 496 -0.37 -17.31 31.18
C VAL A 496 -0.34 -15.79 31.28
N SER A 497 -1.42 -15.09 30.96
CA SER A 497 -1.51 -13.63 31.05
C SER A 497 -1.70 -13.11 32.48
N GLY A 498 -2.08 -13.99 33.42
CA GLY A 498 -2.48 -13.59 34.77
C GLY A 498 -3.88 -12.97 34.84
N GLN A 499 -4.66 -13.07 33.75
CA GLN A 499 -6.04 -12.57 33.67
C GLN A 499 -7.08 -13.66 33.96
N LEU A 500 -6.70 -14.67 34.74
CA LEU A 500 -7.59 -15.78 35.02
C LEU A 500 -8.83 -15.30 35.81
N PRO A 501 -10.06 -15.55 35.33
CA PRO A 501 -11.27 -15.14 36.03
C PRO A 501 -11.36 -15.85 37.38
N LYS A 502 -11.87 -15.14 38.40
CA LYS A 502 -12.00 -15.67 39.77
C LYS A 502 -13.24 -16.53 39.96
N ASP A 503 -14.36 -16.12 39.38
CA ASP A 503 -15.66 -16.77 39.46
C ASP A 503 -16.53 -16.44 38.23
N GLY A 504 -17.76 -16.94 38.22
CA GLY A 504 -18.77 -16.62 37.21
C GLY A 504 -18.64 -17.39 35.89
N PRO A 505 -19.46 -17.03 34.88
CA PRO A 505 -19.59 -17.80 33.65
C PRO A 505 -18.30 -17.94 32.83
N GLU A 506 -17.42 -16.94 32.87
CA GLU A 506 -16.13 -17.01 32.19
C GLU A 506 -15.20 -18.04 32.86
N ARG A 507 -15.22 -18.10 34.20
CA ARG A 507 -14.48 -19.12 34.96
C ARG A 507 -15.03 -20.51 34.67
N GLU A 508 -16.35 -20.68 34.67
CA GLU A 508 -16.99 -21.95 34.30
C GLU A 508 -16.58 -22.40 32.88
N ALA A 509 -16.57 -21.47 31.91
CA ALA A 509 -16.13 -21.75 30.55
C ALA A 509 -14.65 -22.16 30.46
N PHE A 510 -13.78 -21.49 31.23
CA PHE A 510 -12.38 -21.87 31.36
C PHE A 510 -12.23 -23.27 31.95
N GLU A 511 -12.88 -23.59 33.07
CA GLU A 511 -12.77 -24.90 33.72
C GLU A 511 -13.35 -26.04 32.86
N ALA A 512 -14.35 -25.73 32.04
CA ALA A 512 -15.04 -26.71 31.21
C ALA A 512 -14.14 -27.41 30.18
N VAL A 513 -12.98 -26.85 29.80
CA VAL A 513 -12.10 -27.43 28.75
C VAL A 513 -11.03 -28.40 29.26
N PHE A 514 -10.87 -28.53 30.58
CA PHE A 514 -9.84 -29.34 31.22
C PHE A 514 -10.40 -30.61 31.87
N GLU A 515 -9.62 -31.69 31.84
CA GLU A 515 -9.87 -32.87 32.69
C GLU A 515 -9.48 -32.57 34.13
N GLU A 516 -8.34 -31.89 34.28
CA GLU A 516 -7.83 -31.38 35.54
C GLU A 516 -7.50 -29.89 35.36
N VAL A 517 -8.17 -29.03 36.12
CA VAL A 517 -8.01 -27.57 35.99
C VAL A 517 -6.64 -27.17 36.53
N PRO A 518 -5.76 -26.58 35.70
CA PRO A 518 -4.45 -26.15 36.17
C PRO A 518 -4.58 -24.99 37.17
N ALA A 519 -3.78 -25.03 38.23
CA ALA A 519 -3.70 -23.94 39.21
C ALA A 519 -3.19 -22.64 38.56
N ALA A 520 -3.72 -21.50 39.02
CA ALA A 520 -3.22 -20.19 38.64
C ALA A 520 -1.75 -20.03 39.07
N PHE A 521 -0.96 -19.31 38.28
CA PHE A 521 0.41 -18.98 38.66
C PHE A 521 0.41 -17.92 39.77
N THR A 522 1.19 -18.13 40.83
CA THR A 522 1.44 -17.07 41.82
C THR A 522 2.41 -16.02 41.25
N ALA A 523 2.50 -14.85 41.88
CA ALA A 523 3.44 -13.81 41.46
C ALA A 523 4.90 -14.31 41.54
N GLU A 524 5.21 -15.06 42.59
CA GLU A 524 6.54 -15.63 42.85
C GLU A 524 6.92 -16.70 41.82
N GLU A 525 5.98 -17.58 41.45
CA GLU A 525 6.19 -18.57 40.39
C GLU A 525 6.47 -17.91 39.04
N ARG A 526 5.70 -16.86 38.69
CA ARG A 526 5.93 -16.09 37.46
C ARG A 526 7.30 -15.44 37.48
N GLU A 527 7.66 -14.78 38.57
CA GLU A 527 8.96 -14.11 38.69
C GLU A 527 10.11 -15.13 38.58
N ALA A 528 10.00 -16.28 39.24
CA ALA A 528 11.00 -17.34 39.17
C ALA A 528 11.16 -17.91 37.76
N TRP A 529 10.05 -18.10 37.03
CA TRP A 529 10.09 -18.58 35.65
C TRP A 529 10.66 -17.53 34.68
N MET A 530 10.27 -16.27 34.84
CA MET A 530 10.75 -15.18 33.98
C MET A 530 12.26 -14.96 34.11
N LYS A 531 12.86 -15.21 35.27
CA LYS A 531 14.33 -15.16 35.47
C LYS A 531 15.11 -16.17 34.63
N GLN A 532 14.45 -17.20 34.08
CA GLN A 532 15.09 -18.20 33.23
C GLN A 532 15.16 -17.77 31.75
N LEU A 533 14.33 -16.80 31.34
CA LEU A 533 14.37 -16.26 29.99
C LEU A 533 15.66 -15.45 29.80
N SER A 534 16.42 -15.75 28.75
CA SER A 534 17.66 -15.07 28.42
C SER A 534 17.90 -15.05 26.91
N LYS A 535 18.93 -14.31 26.48
CA LYS A 535 19.37 -14.15 25.09
C LYS A 535 18.32 -13.53 24.17
N VAL A 536 17.34 -12.82 24.74
CA VAL A 536 16.35 -12.12 23.95
C VAL A 536 16.98 -10.89 23.31
N CYS A 537 16.65 -10.67 22.05
CA CYS A 537 17.01 -9.49 21.29
C CYS A 537 15.80 -8.56 21.18
N VAL A 538 16.03 -7.26 21.29
CA VAL A 538 15.00 -6.24 21.05
C VAL A 538 15.44 -5.30 19.94
N SER A 539 14.53 -5.01 19.02
CA SER A 539 14.68 -3.89 18.10
C SER A 539 13.56 -2.86 18.30
N SER A 540 13.85 -1.59 17.99
CA SER A 540 12.90 -0.48 18.04
C SER A 540 12.99 0.32 16.74
N ASP A 541 11.85 0.67 16.14
CA ASP A 541 11.79 1.41 14.87
C ASP A 541 12.26 2.88 14.98
N ALA A 542 12.37 3.40 16.20
CA ALA A 542 13.00 4.68 16.53
C ALA A 542 13.76 4.60 17.86
N PHE A 543 14.47 5.68 18.20
CA PHE A 543 15.28 5.78 19.42
C PHE A 543 14.46 5.58 20.71
N PHE A 544 15.15 5.19 21.78
CA PHE A 544 14.57 5.15 23.12
C PHE A 544 14.69 6.52 23.80
N PRO A 545 13.57 7.19 24.16
CA PRO A 545 13.65 8.52 24.75
C PRO A 545 14.23 8.53 26.17
N PHE A 546 14.01 7.46 26.93
CA PHE A 546 14.39 7.36 28.35
C PHE A 546 14.79 5.93 28.74
N ILE A 547 15.45 5.83 29.89
CA ILE A 547 16.00 4.60 30.49
C ILE A 547 14.93 3.58 30.91
N ASP A 548 13.68 4.01 31.05
CA ASP A 548 12.54 3.15 31.39
C ASP A 548 12.31 2.03 30.37
N ASN A 549 12.63 2.28 29.10
CA ASN A 549 12.61 1.27 28.05
C ASN A 549 13.65 0.20 28.32
N VAL A 550 14.88 0.59 28.68
CA VAL A 550 15.98 -0.34 29.00
C VAL A 550 15.63 -1.20 30.22
N PHE A 551 15.06 -0.59 31.27
CA PHE A 551 14.57 -1.34 32.43
C PHE A 551 13.44 -2.31 32.07
N ARG A 552 12.52 -1.93 31.18
CA ARG A 552 11.42 -2.82 30.77
C ARG A 552 11.93 -3.99 29.93
N VAL A 553 12.82 -3.77 28.96
CA VAL A 553 13.34 -4.86 28.13
C VAL A 553 14.15 -5.86 28.98
N ALA A 554 14.94 -5.38 29.95
CA ALA A 554 15.72 -6.23 30.84
C ALA A 554 14.88 -7.26 31.61
N ARG A 555 13.62 -6.93 31.95
CA ARG A 555 12.69 -7.82 32.67
C ARG A 555 12.22 -9.02 31.83
N SER A 556 12.42 -8.98 30.52
CA SER A 556 12.06 -10.06 29.58
C SER A 556 13.29 -10.75 29.00
N GLY A 557 14.38 -10.86 29.78
CA GLY A 557 15.56 -11.65 29.40
C GLY A 557 16.39 -11.06 28.27
N VAL A 558 16.30 -9.74 28.04
CA VAL A 558 16.97 -9.08 26.92
C VAL A 558 18.44 -8.86 27.21
N ASN A 559 19.29 -9.34 26.29
CA ASN A 559 20.75 -9.13 26.33
C ASN A 559 21.25 -8.23 25.19
N TYR A 560 20.46 -8.04 24.13
CA TYR A 560 20.86 -7.27 22.96
C TYR A 560 19.76 -6.32 22.52
N ILE A 561 20.12 -5.06 22.30
CA ILE A 561 19.22 -4.01 21.78
C ILE A 561 19.77 -3.51 20.45
N ALA A 562 18.89 -3.32 19.46
CA ALA A 562 19.16 -2.54 18.25
C ALA A 562 18.13 -1.42 18.07
N ALA A 563 18.55 -0.18 18.21
CA ALA A 563 17.67 0.98 18.01
C ALA A 563 18.45 2.17 17.43
N PRO A 564 17.77 3.10 16.75
CA PRO A 564 18.38 4.36 16.38
C PRO A 564 18.83 5.18 17.59
N GLY A 565 19.94 5.91 17.43
CA GLY A 565 20.29 7.04 18.29
C GLY A 565 19.54 8.31 17.90
N GLY A 566 19.99 9.43 18.45
CA GLY A 566 19.45 10.77 18.23
C GLY A 566 18.51 11.26 19.32
N SER A 567 18.46 10.60 20.49
CA SER A 567 17.79 11.14 21.68
C SER A 567 18.71 12.13 22.38
N GLN A 568 18.15 13.19 22.97
CA GLN A 568 18.92 14.03 23.90
C GLN A 568 19.42 13.25 25.13
N ASN A 569 18.80 12.10 25.43
CA ASN A 569 19.12 11.24 26.57
C ASN A 569 19.86 9.94 26.21
N ASP A 570 20.43 9.84 25.00
CA ASP A 570 21.12 8.63 24.55
C ASP A 570 22.21 8.16 25.53
N GLY A 571 22.99 9.09 26.09
CA GLY A 571 24.03 8.77 27.08
C GLY A 571 23.49 8.00 28.30
N ALA A 572 22.35 8.42 28.85
CA ALA A 572 21.73 7.75 29.99
C ALA A 572 21.15 6.37 29.62
N VAL A 573 20.62 6.24 28.40
CA VAL A 573 20.13 4.95 27.86
C VAL A 573 21.29 3.97 27.72
N PHE A 574 22.41 4.39 27.15
CA PHE A 574 23.59 3.55 26.98
C PHE A 574 24.22 3.16 28.31
N GLU A 575 24.38 4.11 29.24
CA GLU A 575 24.89 3.82 30.59
C GLU A 575 23.98 2.82 31.34
N THR A 576 22.66 2.93 31.18
CA THR A 576 21.71 1.99 31.78
C THR A 576 21.81 0.60 31.15
N ALA A 577 21.98 0.52 29.82
CA ALA A 577 22.19 -0.75 29.13
C ALA A 577 23.46 -1.44 29.64
N GLU A 578 24.56 -0.68 29.78
CA GLU A 578 25.83 -1.18 30.32
C GLU A 578 25.67 -1.71 31.75
N LYS A 579 25.02 -0.95 32.64
CA LYS A 579 24.74 -1.38 34.03
C LYS A 579 23.95 -2.67 34.13
N LEU A 580 23.09 -2.94 33.15
CA LEU A 580 22.25 -4.14 33.10
C LEU A 580 22.91 -5.28 32.29
N GLY A 581 24.13 -5.09 31.78
CA GLY A 581 24.82 -6.09 30.97
C GLY A 581 24.17 -6.32 29.61
N ILE A 582 23.53 -5.29 29.05
CA ILE A 582 22.85 -5.33 27.76
C ILE A 582 23.74 -4.68 26.70
N THR A 583 24.02 -5.42 25.63
CA THR A 583 24.72 -4.87 24.47
C THR A 583 23.78 -3.97 23.68
N PHE A 584 24.14 -2.70 23.51
CA PHE A 584 23.39 -1.74 22.70
C PHE A 584 24.07 -1.55 21.35
N VAL A 585 23.33 -1.82 20.27
CA VAL A 585 23.75 -1.60 18.89
C VAL A 585 22.97 -0.44 18.30
N GLU A 586 23.68 0.57 17.81
CA GLU A 586 23.07 1.68 17.12
C GLU A 586 22.64 1.26 15.71
N GLN A 587 21.41 1.61 15.34
CA GLN A 587 20.89 1.48 13.98
C GLN A 587 20.68 2.87 13.38
N ASN A 588 21.49 3.29 12.42
CA ASN A 588 21.43 4.64 11.84
C ASN A 588 20.18 4.90 10.96
N ILE A 589 19.14 4.07 11.06
CA ILE A 589 17.97 4.06 10.19
C ILE A 589 16.71 3.95 11.04
N ARG A 590 15.78 4.90 10.88
CA ARG A 590 14.42 4.78 11.43
C ARG A 590 13.53 3.98 10.50
N LEU A 591 12.62 3.20 11.06
CA LEU A 591 11.79 2.24 10.32
C LEU A 591 10.29 2.53 10.50
N PHE A 592 9.89 3.81 10.42
CA PHE A 592 8.47 4.13 10.50
C PHE A 592 7.67 3.56 9.33
N HIS A 593 6.49 3.03 9.63
CA HIS A 593 5.56 2.45 8.66
C HIS A 593 4.11 2.81 9.02
N HIS A 594 3.38 3.39 8.06
CA HIS A 594 2.02 3.91 8.21
C HIS A 594 1.18 3.65 6.96
#